data_AF-A0A8H2X6I5-F1
#
_entry.id   AF-A0A8H2X6I5-F1
#
_cell.length_a   1.000
_cell.length_b   1.000
_cell.length_c   1.000
_cell.angle_alpha   90.00
_cell.angle_beta   90.00
_cell.angle_gamma   90.00
#
_symmetry.space_group_name_H-M   'P 1'
#
loop_
_entity.id
_entity.type
_entity.pdbx_description
1 polymer ?
#
loop_
_entity_poly.entity_id
_entity_poly.type
_entity_poly.pdbx_seq_one_letter_code
_entity_poly.pdbx_strand_id
1 'polypeptide(L)'
;MSPLPTDIVLCITEHCQLNQLCTLSLLSKATCGVIAPALYRYVTLRDRKSIESFCNAIINGRTGLRSYPQTVAFLPKKTLIKALNALVPHIKQALGLMNALVDLTLGLPGKIIKAIFRDAHPSHSLRRLSCPLVAQAGFKRFLLEQSMIKELVVIGDVRGKINVGTLIRNPDEKLLPNLESLSANYDTLNALVPGRPLKTISMGSAILNVPHFQTFGAVLSQSSTPIASLSACISCAPFLLGAVVNHLIESLNENQVFPHALSITLVFPEKTSADHRAVHPHVQECLQLMKIGQLDGLERFEVSARDCPCPLTVEFHRIAHEIALLPRWTNLCSTLKEVTLFGKLLE
;
A
#
# COMPACT_ATOMS: atom_id res chain seq x y z
N MET A 1 29.99 7.02 37.91
CA MET A 1 29.57 7.99 36.87
C MET A 1 28.09 8.27 37.07
N SER A 2 27.72 9.54 37.17
CA SER A 2 26.31 9.97 37.22
C SER A 2 25.61 9.60 35.91
N PRO A 3 24.36 9.10 35.94
CA PRO A 3 23.63 8.81 34.72
C PRO A 3 23.34 10.12 33.97
N LEU A 4 23.54 10.11 32.65
CA LEU A 4 23.13 11.22 31.79
C LEU A 4 21.62 11.44 31.92
N PRO A 5 21.15 12.70 31.92
CA PRO A 5 19.73 13.03 31.83
C PRO A 5 19.02 12.31 30.67
N THR A 6 17.79 11.87 30.90
CA THR A 6 17.03 11.03 29.95
C THR A 6 16.78 11.70 28.61
N ASP A 7 16.50 13.00 28.63
CA ASP A 7 16.38 13.89 27.48
C ASP A 7 17.66 13.90 26.61
N ILE A 8 18.84 13.99 27.24
CA ILE A 8 20.12 13.94 26.52
C ILE A 8 20.34 12.56 25.88
N VAL A 9 20.00 11.48 26.59
CA VAL A 9 20.09 10.12 26.04
C VAL A 9 19.16 9.96 24.83
N LEU A 10 17.93 10.49 24.90
CA LEU A 10 16.99 10.45 23.79
C LEU A 10 17.49 11.25 22.58
N CYS A 11 18.03 12.45 22.76
CA CYS A 11 18.65 13.21 21.66
C CYS A 11 19.81 12.43 21.01
N ILE A 12 20.65 11.76 21.80
CA ILE A 12 21.71 10.90 21.26
C ILE A 12 21.10 9.75 20.43
N THR A 13 19.99 9.16 20.88
CA THR A 13 19.35 8.07 20.14
C THR A 13 18.84 8.47 18.77
N GLU A 14 18.40 9.72 18.58
CA GLU A 14 17.92 10.22 17.28
C GLU A 14 19.02 10.25 16.21
N HIS A 15 20.28 10.33 16.64
CA HIS A 15 21.44 10.38 15.75
C HIS A 15 22.20 9.05 15.65
N CYS A 16 21.75 8.00 16.35
CA CYS A 16 22.40 6.68 16.34
C CYS A 16 21.75 5.73 15.34
N GLN A 17 22.57 4.90 14.70
CA GLN A 17 22.11 3.75 13.93
C GLN A 17 21.59 2.65 14.86
N LEU A 18 20.73 1.76 14.35
CA LEU A 18 20.13 0.66 15.12
C LEU A 18 21.16 -0.17 15.92
N ASN A 19 22.29 -0.51 15.30
CA ASN A 19 23.34 -1.29 15.96
C ASN A 19 23.97 -0.53 17.14
N GLN A 20 24.15 0.78 17.00
CA GLN A 20 24.67 1.64 18.07
C GLN A 20 23.64 1.76 19.21
N LEU A 21 22.35 1.89 18.89
CA LEU A 21 21.27 1.89 19.87
C LEU A 21 21.20 0.57 20.65
N CYS A 22 21.35 -0.57 19.97
CA CYS A 22 21.45 -1.87 20.62
C CYS A 22 22.62 -1.90 21.61
N THR A 23 23.82 -1.48 21.21
CA THR A 23 24.99 -1.43 22.10
C THR A 23 24.77 -0.49 23.29
N LEU A 24 24.22 0.71 23.05
CA LEU A 24 23.88 1.67 24.10
C LEU A 24 22.88 1.08 25.10
N SER A 25 21.88 0.33 24.61
CA SER A 25 20.88 -0.31 25.47
C SER A 25 21.47 -1.37 26.41
N LEU A 26 22.66 -1.90 26.13
CA LEU A 26 23.35 -2.89 26.96
C LEU A 26 24.22 -2.25 28.06
N LEU A 27 24.48 -0.93 28.00
CA LEU A 27 25.39 -0.25 28.92
C LEU A 27 24.87 -0.22 30.36
N SER A 28 23.56 -0.02 30.56
CA SER A 28 22.95 -0.04 31.89
C SER A 28 21.45 -0.31 31.82
N LYS A 29 20.86 -0.70 32.96
CA LYS A 29 19.40 -0.83 33.08
C LYS A 29 18.66 0.47 32.82
N ALA A 30 19.23 1.61 33.24
CA ALA A 30 18.65 2.93 33.02
C ALA A 30 18.64 3.28 31.52
N THR A 31 19.78 3.11 30.86
CA THR A 31 19.92 3.32 29.41
C THR A 31 19.00 2.38 28.63
N CYS A 32 18.92 1.09 29.00
CA CYS A 32 17.98 0.14 28.42
C CYS A 32 16.53 0.61 28.55
N GLY A 33 16.12 1.10 29.73
CA GLY A 33 14.78 1.60 29.99
C GLY A 33 14.39 2.79 29.11
N VAL A 34 15.35 3.66 28.79
CA VAL A 34 15.15 4.83 27.92
C VAL A 34 15.12 4.46 26.44
N ILE A 35 16.01 3.55 26.02
CA ILE A 35 16.21 3.23 24.59
C ILE A 35 15.22 2.16 24.08
N ALA A 36 14.82 1.21 24.93
CA ALA A 36 13.95 0.11 24.53
C ALA A 36 12.62 0.57 23.89
N PRO A 37 11.90 1.58 24.40
CA PRO A 37 10.69 2.08 23.73
C PRO A 37 10.94 2.51 22.27
N ALA A 38 12.07 3.18 22.00
CA ALA A 38 12.43 3.60 20.65
C ALA A 38 12.78 2.42 19.75
N LEU A 39 13.56 1.45 20.25
CA LEU A 39 13.95 0.24 19.50
C LEU A 39 12.75 -0.64 19.11
N TYR A 40 11.76 -0.73 19.98
CA TYR A 40 10.59 -1.59 19.78
C TYR A 40 9.40 -0.86 19.14
N ARG A 41 9.53 0.43 18.84
CA ARG A 41 8.44 1.24 18.26
C ARG A 41 8.00 0.74 16.88
N TYR A 42 8.98 0.42 16.03
CA TYR A 42 8.79 -0.04 14.65
C TYR A 42 9.47 -1.40 14.45
N VAL A 43 8.67 -2.47 14.40
CA VAL A 43 9.19 -3.84 14.36
C VAL A 43 8.87 -4.49 13.02
N THR A 44 9.90 -4.96 12.31
CA THR A 44 9.73 -5.76 11.09
C THR A 44 10.38 -7.13 11.25
N LEU A 45 9.57 -8.18 11.12
CA LEU A 45 9.96 -9.57 11.38
C LEU A 45 9.95 -10.34 10.05
N ARG A 46 11.12 -10.84 9.63
CA ARG A 46 11.33 -11.39 8.27
C ARG A 46 11.52 -12.90 8.20
N ASP A 47 11.56 -13.58 9.34
CA ASP A 47 11.78 -15.02 9.43
C ASP A 47 11.07 -15.62 10.64
N ARG A 48 11.03 -16.95 10.70
CA ARG A 48 10.36 -17.69 11.78
C ARG A 48 10.94 -17.36 13.16
N LYS A 49 12.26 -17.35 13.31
CA LYS A 49 12.92 -17.22 14.62
C LYS A 49 12.71 -15.82 15.20
N SER A 50 12.77 -14.79 14.36
CA SER A 50 12.47 -13.42 14.79
C SER A 50 11.01 -13.27 15.22
N ILE A 51 10.07 -13.86 14.49
CA ILE A 51 8.64 -13.87 14.88
C ILE A 51 8.44 -14.56 16.23
N GLU A 52 9.00 -15.77 16.39
CA GLU A 52 8.90 -16.56 17.61
C GLU A 52 9.49 -15.83 18.81
N SER A 53 10.71 -15.29 18.67
CA SER A 53 11.40 -14.55 19.73
C SER A 53 10.65 -13.29 20.13
N PHE A 54 10.14 -12.53 19.16
CA PHE A 54 9.37 -11.33 19.41
C PHE A 54 8.05 -11.64 20.13
N CYS A 55 7.29 -12.62 19.65
CA CYS A 55 6.03 -13.00 20.30
C CYS A 55 6.28 -13.49 21.73
N ASN A 56 7.30 -14.33 21.94
CA ASN A 56 7.67 -14.79 23.27
C ASN A 56 8.10 -13.64 24.21
N ALA A 57 8.81 -12.64 23.70
CA ALA A 57 9.17 -11.46 24.48
C ALA A 57 7.94 -10.63 24.91
N ILE A 58 6.92 -10.52 24.07
CA ILE A 58 5.68 -9.79 24.39
C ILE A 58 4.80 -10.57 25.38
N ILE A 59 4.73 -11.89 25.21
CA ILE A 59 3.92 -12.79 26.03
C ILE A 59 4.55 -12.96 27.43
N ASN A 60 5.80 -13.43 27.46
CA ASN A 60 6.49 -13.88 28.68
C ASN A 60 7.43 -12.83 29.27
N GLY A 61 7.74 -11.77 28.52
CA GLY A 61 8.62 -10.70 28.99
C GLY A 61 7.93 -9.72 29.94
N ARG A 62 8.60 -8.58 30.17
CA ARG A 62 8.09 -7.53 31.06
C ARG A 62 6.80 -6.93 30.51
N THR A 63 5.84 -6.67 31.39
CA THR A 63 4.55 -6.06 31.03
C THR A 63 4.70 -4.74 30.27
N GLY A 64 5.69 -3.91 30.65
CA GLY A 64 5.97 -2.65 29.97
C GLY A 64 6.37 -2.79 28.49
N LEU A 65 6.90 -3.94 28.05
CA LEU A 65 7.22 -4.16 26.63
C LEU A 65 5.98 -4.15 25.74
N ARG A 66 4.80 -4.41 26.30
CA ARG A 66 3.53 -4.53 25.56
C ARG A 66 3.04 -3.18 25.03
N SER A 67 3.46 -2.07 25.65
CA SER A 67 3.10 -0.71 25.26
C SER A 67 4.09 -0.05 24.30
N TYR A 68 5.20 -0.69 23.96
CA TYR A 68 6.21 -0.08 23.07
C TYR A 68 5.90 -0.23 21.58
N PRO A 69 5.46 -1.41 21.08
CA PRO A 69 5.18 -1.58 19.67
C PRO A 69 3.99 -0.73 19.20
N GLN A 70 4.27 0.20 18.28
CA GLN A 70 3.25 0.99 17.60
C GLN A 70 3.02 0.48 16.18
N THR A 71 4.08 0.01 15.53
CA THR A 71 4.04 -0.57 14.19
C THR A 71 4.68 -1.94 14.20
N VAL A 72 3.94 -2.96 13.75
CA VAL A 72 4.46 -4.33 13.64
C VAL A 72 4.18 -4.90 12.26
N ALA A 73 5.22 -5.43 11.62
CA ALA A 73 5.15 -6.07 10.32
C ALA A 73 5.67 -7.51 10.36
N PHE A 74 4.79 -8.47 10.12
CA PHE A 74 5.12 -9.89 9.93
C PHE A 74 5.27 -10.17 8.44
N LEU A 75 6.50 -10.22 7.94
CA LEU A 75 6.84 -10.37 6.52
C LEU A 75 7.80 -11.56 6.29
N PRO A 76 7.46 -12.78 6.72
CA PRO A 76 8.35 -13.92 6.61
C PRO A 76 8.63 -14.28 5.14
N LYS A 77 9.88 -14.12 4.71
CA LYS A 77 10.30 -14.55 3.37
C LYS A 77 10.64 -16.04 3.39
N LYS A 78 10.26 -16.77 2.34
CA LYS A 78 10.66 -18.18 2.11
C LYS A 78 10.33 -19.15 3.27
N THR A 79 9.39 -18.82 4.16
CA THR A 79 9.03 -19.69 5.29
C THR A 79 7.90 -20.65 4.91
N LEU A 80 8.03 -21.92 5.31
CA LEU A 80 7.02 -22.95 5.05
C LEU A 80 5.72 -22.65 5.83
N ILE A 81 4.55 -22.87 5.20
CA ILE A 81 3.24 -22.67 5.84
C ILE A 81 3.12 -23.47 7.14
N LYS A 82 3.58 -24.73 7.15
CA LYS A 82 3.57 -25.57 8.36
C LYS A 82 4.33 -24.92 9.52
N ALA A 83 5.47 -24.29 9.22
CA ALA A 83 6.27 -23.59 10.23
C ALA A 83 5.58 -22.32 10.75
N LEU A 84 4.89 -21.58 9.88
CA LEU A 84 4.08 -20.42 10.28
C LEU A 84 2.84 -20.81 11.08
N ASN A 85 2.23 -21.96 10.77
CA ASN A 85 1.05 -22.45 11.48
C ASN A 85 1.33 -22.70 12.97
N ALA A 86 2.52 -23.18 13.30
CA ALA A 86 2.96 -23.35 14.69
C ALA A 86 3.09 -22.02 15.46
N LEU A 87 3.27 -20.90 14.75
CA LEU A 87 3.39 -19.57 15.35
C LEU A 87 2.04 -18.87 15.55
N VAL A 88 0.95 -19.38 14.97
CA VAL A 88 -0.38 -18.76 15.07
C VAL A 88 -0.79 -18.43 16.52
N PRO A 89 -0.68 -19.37 17.49
CA PRO A 89 -1.08 -19.07 18.87
C PRO A 89 -0.25 -17.93 19.48
N HIS A 90 1.07 -17.93 19.23
CA HIS A 90 1.99 -16.91 19.72
C HIS A 90 1.70 -15.54 19.11
N ILE A 91 1.48 -15.48 17.79
CA ILE A 91 1.12 -14.22 17.11
C ILE A 91 -0.21 -13.69 17.65
N LYS A 92 -1.24 -14.55 17.75
CA LYS A 92 -2.56 -14.17 18.26
C LYS A 92 -2.47 -13.61 19.68
N GLN A 93 -1.78 -14.30 20.58
CA GLN A 93 -1.63 -13.88 21.97
C GLN A 93 -0.82 -12.59 22.09
N ALA A 94 0.27 -12.46 21.33
CA ALA A 94 1.09 -11.25 21.34
C ALA A 94 0.29 -10.03 20.85
N LEU A 95 -0.46 -10.16 19.75
CA LEU A 95 -1.33 -9.09 19.24
C LEU A 95 -2.40 -8.66 20.25
N GLY A 96 -2.97 -9.61 21.00
CA GLY A 96 -3.94 -9.30 22.06
C GLY A 96 -3.36 -8.52 23.25
N LEU A 97 -2.04 -8.61 23.45
CA LEU A 97 -1.32 -7.94 24.53
C LEU A 97 -0.79 -6.56 24.14
N MET A 98 -0.52 -6.31 22.85
CA MET A 98 -0.02 -5.02 22.37
C MET A 98 -1.14 -3.98 22.33
N ASN A 99 -1.25 -3.17 23.39
CA ASN A 99 -2.30 -2.16 23.54
C ASN A 99 -2.01 -0.86 22.78
N ALA A 100 -0.75 -0.55 22.51
CA ALA A 100 -0.31 0.65 21.79
C ALA A 100 -0.18 0.44 20.27
N LEU A 101 -0.58 -0.73 19.75
CA LEU A 101 -0.43 -1.06 18.34
C LEU A 101 -1.40 -0.22 17.48
N VAL A 102 -0.84 0.54 16.55
CA VAL A 102 -1.58 1.44 15.65
C VAL A 102 -1.50 0.94 14.19
N ASP A 103 -0.37 0.38 13.80
CA ASP A 103 -0.12 -0.07 12.43
C ASP A 103 0.26 -1.55 12.40
N LEU A 104 -0.51 -2.35 11.66
CA LEU A 104 -0.28 -3.79 11.54
C LEU A 104 -0.11 -4.21 10.08
N THR A 105 1.00 -4.85 9.78
CA THR A 105 1.24 -5.51 8.49
C THR A 105 1.38 -7.02 8.66
N LEU A 106 0.55 -7.79 7.97
CA LEU A 106 0.57 -9.24 7.94
C LEU A 106 0.76 -9.74 6.50
N GLY A 107 2.02 -9.80 6.06
CA GLY A 107 2.41 -10.49 4.82
C GLY A 107 2.45 -12.00 4.99
N LEU A 108 1.38 -12.57 5.56
CA LEU A 108 1.24 -13.98 5.85
C LEU A 108 0.23 -14.62 4.87
N PRO A 109 0.35 -15.92 4.56
CA PRO A 109 -0.64 -16.61 3.73
C PRO A 109 -2.06 -16.51 4.31
N GLY A 110 -3.08 -16.45 3.46
CA GLY A 110 -4.47 -16.25 3.91
C GLY A 110 -4.95 -17.31 4.92
N LYS A 111 -4.48 -18.56 4.80
CA LYS A 111 -4.76 -19.63 5.79
C LYS A 111 -4.27 -19.29 7.21
N ILE A 112 -3.12 -18.62 7.31
CA ILE A 112 -2.54 -18.19 8.60
C ILE A 112 -3.32 -17.01 9.15
N ILE A 113 -3.66 -16.03 8.31
CA ILE A 113 -4.52 -14.88 8.68
C ILE A 113 -5.85 -15.37 9.26
N LYS A 114 -6.54 -16.29 8.57
CA LYS A 114 -7.80 -16.89 9.05
C LYS A 114 -7.65 -17.55 10.42
N ALA A 115 -6.49 -18.13 10.72
CA ALA A 115 -6.24 -18.79 11.99
C ALA A 115 -5.92 -17.80 13.12
N ILE A 116 -5.19 -16.72 12.81
CA ILE A 116 -4.89 -15.64 13.77
C ILE A 116 -6.19 -14.94 14.22
N PHE A 117 -7.05 -14.58 13.28
CA PHE A 117 -8.31 -13.85 13.54
C PHE A 117 -9.51 -14.75 13.86
N ARG A 118 -9.29 -16.05 14.04
CA ARG A 118 -10.32 -16.93 14.61
C ARG A 118 -10.49 -16.58 16.08
N ASP A 119 -11.63 -15.99 16.43
CA ASP A 119 -11.97 -15.57 17.80
C ASP A 119 -10.95 -14.60 18.40
N ALA A 120 -10.41 -13.69 17.58
CA ALA A 120 -9.54 -12.63 18.04
C ALA A 120 -10.38 -11.45 18.55
N HIS A 121 -10.01 -10.92 19.72
CA HIS A 121 -10.60 -9.72 20.31
C HIS A 121 -9.44 -8.79 20.73
N PRO A 122 -8.76 -8.16 19.76
CA PRO A 122 -7.64 -7.29 20.07
C PRO A 122 -8.12 -6.08 20.89
N SER A 123 -7.30 -5.69 21.88
CA SER A 123 -7.57 -4.55 22.77
C SER A 123 -7.13 -3.20 22.18
N HIS A 124 -6.43 -3.23 21.04
CA HIS A 124 -5.94 -2.05 20.35
C HIS A 124 -6.88 -1.57 19.25
N SER A 125 -6.74 -0.31 18.88
CA SER A 125 -7.43 0.31 17.74
C SER A 125 -6.42 0.67 16.67
N LEU A 126 -6.44 -0.08 15.57
CA LEU A 126 -5.57 0.17 14.42
C LEU A 126 -6.01 1.41 13.66
N ARG A 127 -5.02 2.15 13.16
CA ARG A 127 -5.18 3.18 12.14
C ARG A 127 -4.83 2.66 10.75
N ARG A 128 -3.87 1.74 10.65
CA ARG A 128 -3.44 1.13 9.38
C ARG A 128 -3.42 -0.39 9.47
N LEU A 129 -4.01 -1.04 8.47
CA LEU A 129 -3.96 -2.49 8.30
C LEU A 129 -3.47 -2.84 6.91
N SER A 130 -2.45 -3.70 6.83
CA SER A 130 -1.94 -4.23 5.58
C SER A 130 -1.93 -5.76 5.61
N CYS A 131 -2.87 -6.42 4.95
CA CYS A 131 -2.94 -7.89 4.94
C CYS A 131 -3.74 -8.44 3.76
N PRO A 132 -3.63 -9.74 3.43
CA PRO A 132 -4.60 -10.40 2.59
C PRO A 132 -5.99 -10.37 3.21
N LEU A 133 -7.00 -10.06 2.40
CA LEU A 133 -8.40 -10.20 2.81
C LEU A 133 -8.79 -11.69 2.80
N VAL A 134 -9.47 -12.13 3.85
CA VAL A 134 -9.84 -13.54 4.00
C VAL A 134 -11.32 -13.74 4.27
N ALA A 135 -11.93 -14.68 3.52
CA ALA A 135 -13.30 -15.09 3.73
C ALA A 135 -13.46 -15.92 5.03
N GLN A 136 -13.62 -15.26 6.18
CA GLN A 136 -13.84 -15.87 7.50
C GLN A 136 -14.56 -14.90 8.45
N ALA A 137 -15.53 -15.41 9.22
CA ALA A 137 -16.40 -14.61 10.08
C ALA A 137 -15.65 -13.81 11.17
N GLY A 138 -14.64 -14.42 11.81
CA GLY A 138 -13.84 -13.74 12.83
C GLY A 138 -13.03 -12.56 12.27
N PHE A 139 -12.51 -12.68 11.05
CA PHE A 139 -11.84 -11.57 10.38
C PHE A 139 -12.80 -10.43 10.03
N LYS A 140 -14.01 -10.75 9.55
CA LYS A 140 -15.07 -9.75 9.35
C LYS A 140 -15.40 -9.04 10.66
N ARG A 141 -15.60 -9.80 11.75
CA ARG A 141 -15.87 -9.25 13.08
C ARG A 141 -14.74 -8.34 13.56
N PHE A 142 -13.49 -8.78 13.41
CA PHE A 142 -12.32 -7.97 13.71
C PHE A 142 -12.36 -6.63 12.95
N LEU A 143 -12.61 -6.63 11.63
CA LEU A 143 -12.70 -5.38 10.87
C LEU A 143 -13.87 -4.47 11.32
N LEU A 144 -15.00 -5.04 11.73
CA LEU A 144 -16.13 -4.27 12.29
C LEU A 144 -15.79 -3.63 13.64
N GLU A 145 -14.98 -4.30 14.47
CA GLU A 145 -14.52 -3.79 15.76
C GLU A 145 -13.42 -2.71 15.61
N GLN A 146 -12.81 -2.59 14.43
CA GLN A 146 -11.70 -1.68 14.14
C GLN A 146 -12.17 -0.42 13.39
N SER A 147 -13.05 0.36 14.00
CA SER A 147 -13.63 1.58 13.40
C SER A 147 -12.62 2.71 13.14
N MET A 148 -11.46 2.67 13.78
CA MET A 148 -10.41 3.69 13.68
C MET A 148 -9.47 3.51 12.48
N ILE A 149 -9.63 2.43 11.70
CA ILE A 149 -8.80 2.19 10.53
C ILE A 149 -9.08 3.28 9.48
N LYS A 150 -8.03 3.99 9.12
CA LYS A 150 -8.00 5.02 8.08
C LYS A 150 -7.32 4.54 6.81
N GLU A 151 -6.43 3.56 6.89
CA GLU A 151 -5.70 3.04 5.75
C GLU A 151 -5.76 1.51 5.70
N LEU A 152 -6.19 0.98 4.55
CA LEU A 152 -6.20 -0.45 4.25
C LEU A 152 -5.37 -0.75 3.01
N VAL A 153 -4.36 -1.61 3.15
CA VAL A 153 -3.57 -2.13 2.03
C VAL A 153 -3.80 -3.63 1.89
N VAL A 154 -4.48 -4.02 0.82
CA VAL A 154 -4.73 -5.43 0.51
C VAL A 154 -3.52 -6.00 -0.20
N ILE A 155 -2.78 -6.83 0.53
CA ILE A 155 -1.61 -7.54 0.01
C ILE A 155 -2.07 -8.85 -0.63
N GLY A 156 -1.50 -9.22 -1.78
CA GLY A 156 -1.75 -10.53 -2.38
C GLY A 156 -1.35 -11.69 -1.47
N ASP A 157 -2.04 -12.84 -1.56
CA ASP A 157 -1.61 -14.05 -0.86
C ASP A 157 -0.23 -14.48 -1.39
N VAL A 158 0.70 -14.75 -0.48
CA VAL A 158 2.09 -15.18 -0.74
C VAL A 158 2.18 -16.41 -1.67
N ARG A 159 1.06 -17.11 -1.92
CA ARG A 159 0.99 -18.26 -2.86
C ARG A 159 -0.13 -18.20 -3.90
N GLY A 160 -0.50 -17.00 -4.36
CA GLY A 160 -1.22 -16.85 -5.62
C GLY A 160 -2.73 -17.12 -5.55
N LYS A 161 -3.43 -16.40 -6.43
CA LYS A 161 -4.89 -16.33 -6.64
C LYS A 161 -5.66 -15.72 -5.47
N ILE A 162 -5.99 -14.44 -5.67
CA ILE A 162 -6.83 -13.63 -4.81
C ILE A 162 -8.27 -14.18 -4.87
N ASN A 163 -8.70 -14.94 -3.87
CA ASN A 163 -10.10 -15.33 -3.72
C ASN A 163 -10.86 -14.24 -2.93
N VAL A 164 -11.09 -13.07 -3.55
CA VAL A 164 -11.93 -11.99 -2.97
C VAL A 164 -13.42 -12.34 -3.06
N GLY A 165 -13.80 -13.30 -3.91
CA GLY A 165 -15.17 -13.50 -4.37
C GLY A 165 -16.26 -13.74 -3.31
N THR A 166 -15.93 -13.91 -2.03
CA THR A 166 -16.92 -14.31 -1.00
C THR A 166 -16.97 -13.48 0.28
N LEU A 167 -16.08 -12.51 0.56
CA LEU A 167 -16.22 -11.71 1.79
C LEU A 167 -16.89 -10.34 1.57
N ILE A 168 -16.70 -9.72 0.41
CA ILE A 168 -17.15 -8.33 0.19
C ILE A 168 -18.09 -8.25 -1.03
N ARG A 169 -19.14 -9.07 -1.04
CA ARG A 169 -20.33 -8.77 -1.83
C ARG A 169 -21.27 -8.01 -0.90
N ASN A 170 -21.37 -6.69 -1.06
CA ASN A 170 -22.12 -5.74 -0.22
C ASN A 170 -21.64 -5.72 1.25
N PRO A 171 -20.50 -5.07 1.54
CA PRO A 171 -20.11 -4.85 2.93
C PRO A 171 -21.13 -3.93 3.60
N ASP A 172 -21.49 -4.28 4.84
CA ASP A 172 -22.23 -3.40 5.75
C ASP A 172 -21.62 -1.99 5.73
N GLU A 173 -22.45 -0.95 5.68
CA GLU A 173 -22.01 0.45 5.75
C GLU A 173 -21.18 0.73 7.01
N LYS A 174 -21.38 -0.09 8.07
CA LYS A 174 -20.60 -0.02 9.31
C LYS A 174 -19.16 -0.55 9.18
N LEU A 175 -18.82 -1.22 8.08
CA LEU A 175 -17.47 -1.77 7.88
C LEU A 175 -16.50 -0.66 7.44
N LEU A 176 -15.53 -0.37 8.31
CA LEU A 176 -14.44 0.60 8.10
C LEU A 176 -14.98 2.01 7.76
N PRO A 177 -15.75 2.65 8.66
CA PRO A 177 -16.44 3.90 8.37
C PRO A 177 -15.50 5.10 8.17
N ASN A 178 -14.29 5.04 8.73
CA ASN A 178 -13.29 6.11 8.67
C ASN A 178 -12.20 5.85 7.62
N LEU A 179 -12.44 4.96 6.65
CA LEU A 179 -11.45 4.58 5.65
C LEU A 179 -11.19 5.75 4.69
N GLU A 180 -9.99 6.35 4.78
CA GLU A 180 -9.55 7.47 3.96
C GLU A 180 -8.62 7.03 2.83
N SER A 181 -7.93 5.89 2.97
CA SER A 181 -7.02 5.35 1.97
C SER A 181 -7.19 3.84 1.77
N LEU A 182 -7.27 3.43 0.50
CA LEU A 182 -7.45 2.03 0.12
C LEU A 182 -6.51 1.65 -1.03
N SER A 183 -5.68 0.63 -0.80
CA SER A 183 -4.85 0.02 -1.84
C SER A 183 -5.31 -1.42 -2.10
N ALA A 184 -5.97 -1.71 -3.22
CA ALA A 184 -6.51 -3.05 -3.50
C ALA A 184 -6.78 -3.32 -4.98
N ASN A 185 -7.17 -4.56 -5.31
CA ASN A 185 -7.65 -4.91 -6.64
C ASN A 185 -9.07 -4.35 -6.89
N TYR A 186 -9.48 -4.32 -8.16
CA TYR A 186 -10.78 -3.77 -8.57
C TYR A 186 -11.97 -4.34 -7.79
N ASP A 187 -12.06 -5.66 -7.61
CA ASP A 187 -13.19 -6.28 -6.91
C ASP A 187 -13.33 -5.78 -5.47
N THR A 188 -12.20 -5.57 -4.79
CA THR A 188 -12.19 -5.01 -3.44
C THR A 188 -12.58 -3.53 -3.45
N LEU A 189 -12.08 -2.76 -4.42
CA LEU A 189 -12.43 -1.34 -4.58
C LEU A 189 -13.94 -1.19 -4.83
N ASN A 190 -14.50 -1.96 -5.78
CA ASN A 190 -15.93 -1.98 -6.09
C ASN A 190 -16.80 -2.23 -4.85
N ALA A 191 -16.29 -3.01 -3.90
CA ALA A 191 -17.02 -3.32 -2.69
C ALA A 191 -16.81 -2.31 -1.56
N LEU A 192 -15.60 -1.77 -1.38
CA LEU A 192 -15.22 -0.90 -0.26
C LEU A 192 -15.18 0.59 -0.60
N VAL A 193 -15.36 1.00 -1.84
CA VAL A 193 -15.47 2.43 -2.17
C VAL A 193 -16.83 3.02 -1.78
N PRO A 194 -17.97 2.38 -2.08
CA PRO A 194 -19.27 3.01 -1.87
C PRO A 194 -19.50 3.45 -0.41
N GLY A 195 -19.91 4.71 -0.25
CA GLY A 195 -20.30 5.31 1.03
C GLY A 195 -19.16 5.70 1.97
N ARG A 196 -17.89 5.40 1.63
CA ARG A 196 -16.73 5.66 2.51
C ARG A 196 -15.98 6.94 2.12
N PRO A 197 -15.36 7.64 3.08
CA PRO A 197 -14.71 8.93 2.85
C PRO A 197 -13.29 8.74 2.28
N LEU A 198 -13.19 8.04 1.14
CA LEU A 198 -11.90 7.76 0.51
C LEU A 198 -11.36 9.02 -0.17
N LYS A 199 -10.09 9.31 0.11
CA LYS A 199 -9.31 10.39 -0.52
C LYS A 199 -8.20 9.84 -1.40
N THR A 200 -7.65 8.68 -1.03
CA THR A 200 -6.51 8.07 -1.74
C THR A 200 -6.82 6.64 -2.12
N ILE A 201 -6.81 6.35 -3.42
CA ILE A 201 -7.03 5.01 -3.95
C ILE A 201 -5.81 4.57 -4.74
N SER A 202 -5.33 3.36 -4.48
CA SER A 202 -4.24 2.75 -5.23
C SER A 202 -4.61 1.32 -5.62
N MET A 203 -4.12 0.90 -6.78
CA MET A 203 -4.17 -0.52 -7.14
C MET A 203 -2.94 -1.29 -6.66
N GLY A 204 -1.95 -0.61 -6.08
CA GLY A 204 -0.69 -1.22 -5.64
C GLY A 204 -0.07 -2.04 -6.76
N SER A 205 0.07 -3.35 -6.56
CA SER A 205 0.56 -4.26 -7.61
C SER A 205 -0.54 -4.87 -8.49
N ALA A 206 -1.82 -4.73 -8.13
CA ALA A 206 -2.95 -5.33 -8.82
C ALA A 206 -3.24 -4.63 -10.15
N ILE A 207 -3.48 -5.40 -11.20
CA ILE A 207 -3.75 -4.89 -12.54
C ILE A 207 -5.25 -4.56 -12.69
N LEU A 208 -5.55 -3.39 -13.26
CA LEU A 208 -6.87 -3.04 -13.78
C LEU A 208 -7.06 -3.71 -15.13
N ASN A 209 -8.01 -4.64 -15.20
CA ASN A 209 -8.30 -5.37 -16.42
C ASN A 209 -9.22 -4.57 -17.34
N VAL A 210 -9.15 -4.85 -18.65
CA VAL A 210 -9.95 -4.16 -19.68
C VAL A 210 -11.44 -4.01 -19.36
N PRO A 211 -12.15 -5.07 -18.91
CA PRO A 211 -13.58 -4.97 -18.62
C PRO A 211 -13.90 -4.00 -17.48
N HIS A 212 -12.94 -3.70 -16.61
CA HIS A 212 -13.14 -2.88 -15.43
C HIS A 212 -12.94 -1.39 -15.69
N PHE A 213 -12.30 -0.99 -16.80
CA PHE A 213 -12.07 0.44 -17.10
C PHE A 213 -13.38 1.21 -17.25
N GLN A 214 -14.38 0.59 -17.89
CA GLN A 214 -15.68 1.21 -18.14
C GLN A 214 -16.40 1.61 -16.85
N THR A 215 -16.34 0.74 -15.83
CA THR A 215 -17.06 0.92 -14.58
C THR A 215 -16.19 1.54 -13.48
N PHE A 216 -14.91 1.80 -13.74
CA PHE A 216 -14.00 2.25 -12.70
C PHE A 216 -14.35 3.64 -12.19
N GLY A 217 -14.57 4.62 -13.07
CA GLY A 217 -15.02 5.95 -12.66
C GLY A 217 -16.33 5.90 -11.87
N ALA A 218 -17.29 5.08 -12.30
CA ALA A 218 -18.57 4.90 -11.62
C ALA A 218 -18.45 4.25 -10.23
N VAL A 219 -17.43 3.42 -10.00
CA VAL A 219 -17.11 2.91 -8.66
C VAL A 219 -16.52 4.03 -7.80
N LEU A 220 -15.55 4.77 -8.34
CA LEU A 220 -14.85 5.82 -7.60
C LEU A 220 -15.78 6.98 -7.19
N SER A 221 -16.76 7.32 -8.02
CA SER A 221 -17.74 8.38 -7.74
C SER A 221 -18.70 8.05 -6.59
N GLN A 222 -18.77 6.78 -6.14
CA GLN A 222 -19.58 6.36 -5.00
C GLN A 222 -18.90 6.62 -3.64
N SER A 223 -17.65 7.12 -3.64
CA SER A 223 -17.00 7.62 -2.42
C SER A 223 -17.80 8.78 -1.83
N SER A 224 -17.87 8.87 -0.50
CA SER A 224 -18.55 10.00 0.17
C SER A 224 -17.72 11.28 0.21
N THR A 225 -16.45 11.20 -0.20
CA THR A 225 -15.57 12.36 -0.38
C THR A 225 -14.89 12.32 -1.76
N PRO A 226 -14.55 13.48 -2.34
CA PRO A 226 -13.78 13.53 -3.59
C PRO A 226 -12.44 12.79 -3.47
N ILE A 227 -12.12 11.99 -4.49
CA ILE A 227 -10.83 11.29 -4.59
C ILE A 227 -9.75 12.31 -4.92
N ALA A 228 -8.82 12.56 -3.99
CA ALA A 228 -7.71 13.50 -4.18
C ALA A 228 -6.52 12.85 -4.89
N SER A 229 -6.27 11.55 -4.67
CA SER A 229 -5.16 10.82 -5.27
C SER A 229 -5.58 9.45 -5.77
N LEU A 230 -5.21 9.14 -7.01
CA LEU A 230 -5.52 7.89 -7.68
C LEU A 230 -4.24 7.28 -8.28
N SER A 231 -4.02 6.00 -8.01
CA SER A 231 -2.93 5.22 -8.60
C SER A 231 -3.50 3.96 -9.26
N ALA A 232 -3.32 3.82 -10.57
CA ALA A 232 -3.82 2.71 -11.37
C ALA A 232 -2.66 1.94 -12.03
N CYS A 233 -2.78 0.62 -12.08
CA CYS A 233 -1.83 -0.26 -12.77
C CYS A 233 -2.52 -0.88 -13.99
N ILE A 234 -1.99 -0.64 -15.17
CA ILE A 234 -2.61 -1.03 -16.45
C ILE A 234 -1.71 -2.05 -17.13
N SER A 235 -2.27 -3.20 -17.52
CA SER A 235 -1.56 -4.19 -18.33
C SER A 235 -2.34 -4.45 -19.61
N CYS A 236 -1.75 -4.10 -20.75
CA CYS A 236 -2.28 -4.43 -22.07
C CYS A 236 -1.13 -4.57 -23.07
N ALA A 237 -1.45 -5.05 -24.28
CA ALA A 237 -0.47 -5.04 -25.36
C ALA A 237 -0.08 -3.59 -25.71
N PRO A 238 1.18 -3.32 -26.11
CA PRO A 238 1.65 -1.96 -26.38
C PRO A 238 0.74 -1.17 -27.32
N PHE A 239 0.29 -1.77 -28.42
CA PHE A 239 -0.59 -1.12 -29.42
C PHE A 239 -1.98 -0.73 -28.89
N LEU A 240 -2.39 -1.19 -27.70
CA LEU A 240 -3.66 -0.82 -27.06
C LEU A 240 -3.50 0.25 -25.96
N LEU A 241 -2.27 0.62 -25.60
CA LEU A 241 -2.00 1.50 -24.46
C LEU A 241 -2.76 2.83 -24.54
N GLY A 242 -2.70 3.51 -25.69
CA GLY A 242 -3.39 4.79 -25.89
C GLY A 242 -4.90 4.67 -25.71
N ALA A 243 -5.52 3.66 -26.32
CA ALA A 243 -6.96 3.42 -26.20
C ALA A 243 -7.38 3.12 -24.75
N VAL A 244 -6.63 2.25 -24.07
CA VAL A 244 -6.93 1.83 -22.69
C VAL A 244 -6.78 2.99 -21.70
N VAL A 245 -5.68 3.76 -21.80
CA VAL A 245 -5.46 4.90 -20.91
C VAL A 245 -6.51 5.98 -21.13
N ASN A 246 -6.85 6.28 -22.39
CA ASN A 246 -7.90 7.25 -22.68
C ASN A 246 -9.27 6.77 -22.20
N HIS A 247 -9.59 5.48 -22.30
CA HIS A 247 -10.83 4.95 -21.77
C HIS A 247 -10.90 5.07 -20.23
N LEU A 248 -9.77 4.91 -19.53
CA LEU A 248 -9.70 5.20 -18.10
C LEU A 248 -10.00 6.68 -17.81
N ILE A 249 -9.34 7.59 -18.53
CA ILE A 249 -9.54 9.04 -18.35
C ILE A 249 -10.99 9.45 -18.66
N GLU A 250 -11.56 8.95 -19.74
CA GLU A 250 -12.95 9.18 -20.12
C GLU A 250 -13.90 8.69 -19.04
N SER A 251 -13.69 7.47 -18.50
CA SER A 251 -14.50 6.95 -17.40
C SER A 251 -14.42 7.83 -16.15
N LEU A 252 -13.24 8.36 -15.81
CA LEU A 252 -13.09 9.29 -14.69
C LEU A 252 -13.85 10.59 -14.93
N ASN A 253 -13.71 11.18 -16.12
CA ASN A 253 -14.37 12.43 -16.50
C ASN A 253 -15.90 12.29 -16.54
N GLU A 254 -16.42 11.24 -17.19
CA GLU A 254 -17.86 10.96 -17.29
C GLU A 254 -18.52 10.80 -15.91
N ASN A 255 -17.77 10.32 -14.93
CA ASN A 255 -18.23 10.11 -13.56
C ASN A 255 -17.81 11.23 -12.60
N GLN A 256 -17.28 12.34 -13.10
CA GLN A 256 -16.84 13.51 -12.33
C GLN A 256 -15.81 13.19 -11.24
N VAL A 257 -14.91 12.25 -11.51
CA VAL A 257 -13.82 11.86 -10.61
C VAL A 257 -12.54 12.58 -11.03
N PHE A 258 -12.24 13.66 -10.32
CA PHE A 258 -11.17 14.60 -10.67
C PHE A 258 -10.04 14.60 -9.62
N PRO A 259 -9.08 13.65 -9.69
CA PRO A 259 -7.99 13.60 -8.73
C PRO A 259 -6.98 14.73 -8.94
N HIS A 260 -6.52 15.34 -7.85
CA HIS A 260 -5.39 16.27 -7.88
C HIS A 260 -4.06 15.57 -8.21
N ALA A 261 -3.94 14.29 -7.90
CA ALA A 261 -2.77 13.48 -8.22
C ALA A 261 -3.19 12.17 -8.90
N LEU A 262 -2.72 11.95 -10.12
CA LEU A 262 -2.94 10.72 -10.88
C LEU A 262 -1.60 10.04 -11.21
N SER A 263 -1.46 8.78 -10.83
CA SER A 263 -0.31 7.94 -11.17
C SER A 263 -0.77 6.72 -11.97
N ILE A 264 -0.20 6.53 -13.15
CA ILE A 264 -0.48 5.39 -14.05
C ILE A 264 0.79 4.56 -14.18
N THR A 265 0.75 3.32 -13.69
CA THR A 265 1.82 2.34 -13.91
C THR A 265 1.49 1.45 -15.09
N LEU A 266 2.30 1.52 -16.15
CA LEU A 266 2.23 0.64 -17.31
C LEU A 266 2.95 -0.67 -17.00
N VAL A 267 2.21 -1.78 -17.02
CA VAL A 267 2.72 -3.13 -16.76
C VAL A 267 2.83 -3.87 -18.09
N PHE A 268 4.04 -4.24 -18.47
CA PHE A 268 4.28 -4.94 -19.73
C PHE A 268 4.11 -6.45 -19.56
N PRO A 269 3.30 -7.13 -20.40
CA PRO A 269 3.16 -8.58 -20.34
C PRO A 269 4.50 -9.31 -20.55
N GLU A 270 4.67 -10.50 -19.95
CA GLU A 270 5.92 -11.29 -20.05
C GLU A 270 6.37 -11.60 -21.49
N LYS A 271 5.42 -11.64 -22.44
CA LYS A 271 5.68 -11.90 -23.87
C LYS A 271 5.98 -10.63 -24.69
N THR A 272 6.12 -9.48 -24.04
CA THR A 272 6.45 -8.24 -24.74
C THR A 272 7.84 -8.34 -25.36
N SER A 273 7.97 -7.90 -26.62
CA SER A 273 9.26 -7.89 -27.30
C SER A 273 10.27 -7.02 -26.55
N ALA A 274 11.51 -7.49 -26.42
CA ALA A 274 12.63 -6.68 -25.94
C ALA A 274 13.12 -5.66 -26.97
N ASP A 275 12.64 -5.74 -28.22
CA ASP A 275 12.94 -4.75 -29.24
C ASP A 275 12.23 -3.42 -28.92
N HIS A 276 13.02 -2.39 -28.63
CA HIS A 276 12.56 -1.02 -28.39
C HIS A 276 11.66 -0.50 -29.52
N ARG A 277 11.88 -0.90 -30.77
CA ARG A 277 11.08 -0.47 -31.93
C ARG A 277 9.64 -0.99 -31.88
N ALA A 278 9.40 -2.08 -31.13
CA ALA A 278 8.07 -2.64 -30.95
C ALA A 278 7.30 -2.05 -29.76
N VAL A 279 7.96 -1.31 -28.87
CA VAL A 279 7.36 -0.76 -27.64
C VAL A 279 7.35 0.76 -27.64
N HIS A 280 8.45 1.40 -28.02
CA HIS A 280 8.62 2.84 -27.94
C HIS A 280 7.58 3.63 -28.74
N PRO A 281 7.26 3.28 -30.02
CA PRO A 281 6.28 4.03 -30.79
C PRO A 281 4.90 4.05 -30.12
N HIS A 282 4.47 2.95 -29.54
CA HIS A 282 3.17 2.84 -28.89
C HIS A 282 3.10 3.56 -27.54
N VAL A 283 4.18 3.54 -26.76
CA VAL A 283 4.25 4.34 -25.53
C VAL A 283 4.27 5.84 -25.88
N GLN A 284 5.03 6.24 -26.89
CA GLN A 284 5.05 7.62 -27.39
C GLN A 284 3.66 8.07 -27.87
N GLU A 285 3.01 7.26 -28.71
CA GLU A 285 1.66 7.50 -29.18
C GLU A 285 0.67 7.63 -28.02
N CYS A 286 0.73 6.73 -27.04
CA CYS A 286 -0.10 6.79 -25.83
C CYS A 286 0.07 8.11 -25.08
N LEU A 287 1.30 8.56 -24.84
CA LEU A 287 1.58 9.83 -24.17
C LEU A 287 1.08 11.03 -25.00
N GLN A 288 1.31 11.01 -26.31
CA GLN A 288 0.86 12.09 -27.20
C GLN A 288 -0.66 12.18 -27.31
N LEU A 289 -1.37 11.05 -27.32
CA LEU A 289 -2.82 11.03 -27.50
C LEU A 289 -3.59 11.04 -26.18
N MET A 290 -2.89 11.15 -25.05
CA MET A 290 -3.51 11.12 -23.74
C MET A 290 -4.41 12.34 -23.52
N LYS A 291 -5.68 12.10 -23.18
CA LYS A 291 -6.71 13.13 -23.00
C LYS A 291 -6.68 13.79 -21.62
N ILE A 292 -5.51 14.12 -21.10
CA ILE A 292 -5.35 14.66 -19.74
C ILE A 292 -6.12 15.97 -19.48
N GLY A 293 -6.43 16.74 -20.54
CA GLY A 293 -7.25 17.96 -20.44
C GLY A 293 -8.71 17.70 -20.08
N GLN A 294 -9.14 16.44 -19.99
CA GLN A 294 -10.45 16.04 -19.45
C GLN A 294 -10.45 15.90 -17.91
N LEU A 295 -9.29 16.03 -17.26
CA LEU A 295 -9.17 15.89 -15.81
C LEU A 295 -8.97 17.27 -15.18
N ASP A 296 -10.09 17.96 -14.94
CA ASP A 296 -10.09 19.27 -14.29
C ASP A 296 -9.44 19.20 -12.90
N GLY A 297 -8.59 20.16 -12.56
CA GLY A 297 -7.97 20.22 -11.23
C GLY A 297 -6.84 19.23 -10.97
N LEU A 298 -6.40 18.48 -11.99
CA LEU A 298 -5.20 17.65 -11.92
C LEU A 298 -3.97 18.54 -11.72
N GLU A 299 -3.21 18.32 -10.65
CA GLU A 299 -2.00 19.08 -10.33
C GLU A 299 -0.72 18.26 -10.54
N ARG A 300 -0.77 16.96 -10.26
CA ARG A 300 0.37 16.05 -10.41
C ARG A 300 0.01 14.86 -11.27
N PHE A 301 0.81 14.61 -12.28
CA PHE A 301 0.67 13.45 -13.15
C PHE A 301 1.94 12.62 -13.19
N GLU A 302 1.81 11.32 -12.96
CA GLU A 302 2.93 10.38 -13.03
C GLU A 302 2.62 9.23 -13.98
N VAL A 303 3.56 8.92 -14.87
CA VAL A 303 3.55 7.67 -15.63
C VAL A 303 4.80 6.89 -15.27
N SER A 304 4.63 5.65 -14.82
CA SER A 304 5.73 4.75 -14.51
C SER A 304 5.60 3.44 -15.31
N ALA A 305 6.66 2.64 -15.31
CA ALA A 305 6.68 1.36 -15.99
C ALA A 305 7.14 0.25 -15.03
N ARG A 306 6.51 -0.91 -15.16
CA ARG A 306 6.87 -2.15 -14.44
C ARG A 306 7.03 -3.29 -15.43
N ASP A 307 7.99 -4.17 -15.17
CA ASP A 307 8.23 -5.38 -15.95
C ASP A 307 8.53 -5.10 -17.44
N CYS A 308 9.02 -3.90 -17.77
CA CYS A 308 9.34 -3.53 -19.14
C CYS A 308 10.63 -4.23 -19.61
N PRO A 309 10.61 -4.98 -20.72
CA PRO A 309 11.79 -5.69 -21.22
C PRO A 309 12.83 -4.74 -21.84
N CYS A 310 12.45 -3.51 -22.18
CA CYS A 310 13.34 -2.46 -22.67
C CYS A 310 13.37 -1.29 -21.67
N PRO A 311 14.54 -0.73 -21.31
CA PRO A 311 14.64 0.33 -20.33
C PRO A 311 14.07 1.67 -20.84
N LEU A 312 12.93 2.10 -20.30
CA LEU A 312 12.23 3.34 -20.68
C LEU A 312 12.77 4.60 -19.97
N THR A 313 14.09 4.74 -19.80
CA THR A 313 14.65 5.81 -18.93
C THR A 313 15.09 7.06 -19.70
N VAL A 314 16.25 7.03 -20.35
CA VAL A 314 16.87 8.23 -20.96
C VAL A 314 16.24 8.57 -22.31
N GLU A 315 15.91 7.57 -23.10
CA GLU A 315 15.42 7.76 -24.47
C GLU A 315 14.01 8.36 -24.50
N PHE A 316 13.16 8.02 -23.51
CA PHE A 316 11.84 8.62 -23.37
C PHE A 316 11.85 10.05 -22.83
N HIS A 317 12.88 10.45 -22.08
CA HIS A 317 13.06 11.86 -21.74
C HIS A 317 13.37 12.69 -22.97
N ARG A 318 14.24 12.16 -23.84
CA ARG A 318 14.55 12.79 -25.11
C ARG A 318 13.28 12.95 -25.95
N ILE A 319 12.47 11.89 -26.06
CA ILE A 319 11.18 11.95 -26.75
C ILE A 319 10.28 13.00 -26.09
N ALA A 320 10.07 12.96 -24.77
CA ALA A 320 9.19 13.90 -24.07
C ALA A 320 9.56 15.38 -24.31
N HIS A 321 10.85 15.69 -24.37
CA HIS A 321 11.35 17.02 -24.77
C HIS A 321 11.14 17.30 -26.26
N GLU A 322 11.47 16.36 -27.15
CA GLU A 322 11.30 16.49 -28.61
C GLU A 322 9.84 16.76 -29.01
N ILE A 323 8.88 16.13 -28.34
CA ILE A 323 7.45 16.28 -28.61
C ILE A 323 6.75 17.30 -27.71
N ALA A 324 7.53 18.07 -26.93
CA ALA A 324 7.06 19.13 -26.04
C ALA A 324 5.84 18.72 -25.20
N LEU A 325 5.90 17.53 -24.58
CA LEU A 325 4.77 16.98 -23.82
C LEU A 325 4.31 17.91 -22.71
N LEU A 326 5.23 18.47 -21.93
CA LEU A 326 4.89 19.33 -20.80
C LEU A 326 4.18 20.62 -21.24
N PRO A 327 4.69 21.43 -22.20
CA PRO A 327 3.94 22.57 -22.74
C PRO A 327 2.57 22.18 -23.30
N ARG A 328 2.50 21.06 -24.02
CA ARG A 328 1.22 20.58 -24.58
C ARG A 328 0.22 20.22 -23.48
N TRP A 329 0.67 19.52 -22.45
CA TRP A 329 -0.15 19.05 -21.36
C TRP A 329 -0.59 20.16 -20.42
N THR A 330 0.29 21.10 -20.12
CA THR A 330 -0.07 22.31 -19.34
C THR A 330 -1.02 23.24 -20.11
N ASN A 331 -0.92 23.30 -21.44
CA ASN A 331 -1.92 24.01 -22.26
C ASN A 331 -3.30 23.32 -22.27
N LEU A 332 -3.32 21.98 -22.17
CA LEU A 332 -4.58 21.20 -22.12
C LEU A 332 -5.18 21.14 -20.71
N CYS A 333 -4.35 21.17 -19.67
CA CYS A 333 -4.72 21.12 -18.27
C CYS A 333 -3.94 22.20 -17.52
N SER A 334 -4.53 23.38 -17.36
CA SER A 334 -3.87 24.56 -16.80
C SER A 334 -3.51 24.44 -15.32
N THR A 335 -4.11 23.48 -14.61
CA THR A 335 -3.82 23.20 -13.19
C THR A 335 -2.62 22.28 -13.00
N LEU A 336 -2.10 21.67 -14.07
CA LEU A 336 -1.01 20.72 -14.02
C LEU A 336 0.31 21.44 -13.67
N LYS A 337 0.89 21.07 -12.53
CA LYS A 337 2.12 21.68 -11.98
C LYS A 337 3.32 20.75 -12.12
N GLU A 338 3.11 19.45 -11.94
CA GLU A 338 4.18 18.46 -11.89
C GLU A 338 3.87 17.28 -12.79
N VAL A 339 4.83 16.90 -13.64
CA VAL A 339 4.74 15.73 -14.51
C VAL A 339 5.98 14.87 -14.34
N THR A 340 5.80 13.65 -13.85
CA THR A 340 6.88 12.66 -13.74
C THR A 340 6.68 11.56 -14.77
N LEU A 341 7.64 11.38 -15.67
CA LEU A 341 7.67 10.25 -16.60
C LEU A 341 8.81 9.32 -16.24
N PHE A 342 8.51 8.04 -16.05
CA PHE A 342 9.47 6.96 -15.83
C PHE A 342 10.56 7.28 -14.79
N GLY A 343 10.16 7.93 -13.69
CA GLY A 343 11.02 8.26 -12.55
C GLY A 343 11.80 9.58 -12.65
N LYS A 344 11.50 10.44 -13.62
CA LYS A 344 12.12 11.75 -13.78
C LYS A 344 11.06 12.81 -14.03
N LEU A 345 11.27 13.97 -13.43
CA LEU A 345 10.42 15.14 -13.59
C LEU A 345 10.66 15.75 -14.99
N LEU A 346 9.58 16.11 -15.69
CA LEU A 346 9.67 16.95 -16.88
C LEU A 346 9.84 18.41 -16.45
N GLU A 347 10.86 19.06 -17.01
CA GLU A 347 11.16 20.49 -16.83
C GLU A 347 10.60 21.34 -17.98
#